data_AF-A0A1I1AFE6-F1
#
_entry.id   AF-A0A1I1AFE6-F1
#
_cell.length_a   1.000
_cell.length_b   1.000
_cell.length_c   1.000
_cell.angle_alpha   90.00
_cell.angle_beta   90.00
_cell.angle_gamma   90.00
#
_symmetry.space_group_name_H-M   'P 1'
#
loop_
_entity.id
_entity.type
_entity.pdbx_description
1 polymer ?
#
loop_
_entity_poly.entity_id
_entity_poly.type
_entity_poly.pdbx_seq_one_letter_code
_entity_poly.pdbx_strand_id
1 'polypeptide(L)'
;MTENCRAALWYTSNAVIRDTKLHGIKALRECADIRIENSDIISQEFGWSVRGIVMKDTRAVSEYFMMRSERLEFDNVTLDGKYSFQYITDSVFENMNY
;
A
#
# COMPACT_ATOMS: atom_id res chain seq x y z
N MET A 1 9.79 13.38 -8.09
CA MET A 1 8.61 13.50 -8.96
C MET A 1 8.18 14.95 -9.03
N THR A 2 7.60 15.42 -10.14
CA THR A 2 7.08 16.79 -10.24
C THR A 2 5.80 16.94 -9.42
N GLU A 3 5.43 18.18 -9.08
CA GLU A 3 4.26 18.53 -8.26
C GLU A 3 2.93 17.91 -8.77
N ASN A 4 2.85 17.62 -10.07
CA ASN A 4 1.66 17.05 -10.70
C ASN A 4 1.76 15.54 -11.00
N CYS A 5 2.88 14.89 -10.67
CA CYS A 5 3.08 13.49 -11.01
C CYS A 5 2.29 12.59 -10.05
N ARG A 6 1.15 12.10 -10.53
CA ARG A 6 0.34 11.09 -9.85
C ARG A 6 0.78 9.72 -10.36
N ALA A 7 1.68 9.04 -9.66
CA ALA A 7 2.00 7.65 -9.98
C ALA A 7 0.78 6.77 -9.62
N ALA A 8 -0.15 6.63 -10.57
CA ALA A 8 -1.49 6.08 -10.36
C ALA A 8 -1.56 4.64 -10.91
N LEU A 9 -1.27 3.67 -10.05
CA LEU A 9 -1.47 2.25 -10.37
C LEU A 9 -2.87 1.83 -9.92
N TRP A 10 -3.82 1.80 -10.85
CA TRP A 10 -5.26 1.59 -10.59
C TRP A 10 -5.76 0.38 -11.40
N TYR A 11 -6.82 -0.27 -10.93
CA TYR A 11 -7.56 -1.32 -11.66
C TYR A 11 -6.69 -2.48 -12.17
N THR A 12 -5.57 -2.72 -11.51
CA THR A 12 -4.61 -3.74 -11.92
C THR A 12 -4.79 -4.98 -11.05
N SER A 13 -4.68 -6.15 -11.68
CA SER A 13 -4.71 -7.43 -10.97
C SER A 13 -3.47 -8.26 -11.28
N ASN A 14 -3.08 -9.12 -10.32
CA ASN A 14 -1.99 -10.08 -10.49
C ASN A 14 -0.68 -9.43 -10.98
N ALA A 15 -0.21 -8.43 -10.23
CA ALA A 15 1.02 -7.72 -10.57
C ALA A 15 1.95 -7.67 -9.37
N VAL A 16 3.23 -7.39 -9.65
CA VAL A 16 4.24 -7.29 -8.60
C VAL A 16 5.05 -6.01 -8.73
N ILE A 17 5.24 -5.35 -7.60
CA ILE A 17 6.03 -4.12 -7.45
C ILE A 17 7.21 -4.47 -6.53
N ARG A 18 8.43 -4.33 -7.04
CA ARG A 18 9.65 -4.67 -6.29
C ARG A 18 10.70 -3.60 -6.47
N ASP A 19 11.55 -3.40 -5.46
CA ASP A 19 12.74 -2.54 -5.55
C ASP A 19 12.41 -1.12 -6.04
N THR A 20 11.27 -0.57 -5.62
CA THR A 20 10.69 0.63 -6.20
C THR A 20 10.42 1.70 -5.14
N LYS A 21 10.54 2.97 -5.58
CA LYS A 21 10.09 4.15 -4.81
C LYS A 21 8.76 4.65 -5.36
N LEU A 22 7.69 4.54 -4.57
CA LEU A 22 6.35 5.01 -4.90
C LEU A 22 6.07 6.33 -4.19
N HIS A 23 6.56 7.42 -4.77
CA HIS A 23 6.48 8.79 -4.19
C HIS A 23 5.44 9.64 -4.93
N GLY A 24 4.21 9.14 -4.98
CA GLY A 24 3.09 9.78 -5.66
C GLY A 24 1.98 10.09 -4.68
N ILE A 25 1.07 11.00 -5.04
CA ILE A 25 -0.02 11.43 -4.14
C ILE A 25 -1.01 10.28 -3.85
N LYS A 26 -1.25 9.43 -4.85
CA LYS A 26 -2.24 8.34 -4.79
C LYS A 26 -1.70 7.10 -5.47
N ALA A 27 -1.70 5.96 -4.80
CA ALA A 27 -1.36 4.70 -5.44
C ALA A 27 -2.06 3.51 -4.79
N LEU A 28 -2.30 2.52 -5.67
CA LEU A 28 -3.17 1.37 -5.52
C LEU A 28 -4.62 1.75 -5.21
N ARG A 29 -5.40 1.89 -6.28
CA ARG A 29 -6.86 2.05 -6.25
C ARG A 29 -7.48 0.85 -6.93
N GLU A 30 -8.38 0.17 -6.23
CA GLU A 30 -9.20 -0.90 -6.82
C GLU A 30 -8.37 -1.99 -7.52
N CYS A 31 -7.19 -2.29 -6.94
CA CYS A 31 -6.29 -3.33 -7.41
C CYS A 31 -6.53 -4.65 -6.64
N ALA A 32 -6.18 -5.77 -7.26
CA ALA A 32 -6.31 -7.09 -6.67
C ALA A 32 -5.03 -7.93 -6.81
N ASP A 33 -4.73 -8.75 -5.81
CA ASP A 33 -3.66 -9.74 -5.87
C ASP A 33 -2.30 -9.13 -6.24
N ILE A 34 -1.92 -8.05 -5.52
CA ILE A 34 -0.67 -7.32 -5.74
C ILE A 34 0.35 -7.74 -4.69
N ARG A 35 1.57 -8.03 -5.14
CA ARG A 35 2.72 -8.21 -4.24
C ARG A 35 3.59 -6.96 -4.25
N ILE A 36 4.03 -6.53 -3.08
CA ILE A 36 4.91 -5.37 -2.90
C ILE A 36 6.08 -5.81 -2.03
N GLU A 37 7.30 -5.69 -2.55
CA GLU A 37 8.50 -6.20 -1.89
C GLU A 37 9.63 -5.15 -1.95
N ASN A 38 10.41 -5.03 -0.87
CA ASN A 38 11.61 -4.19 -0.81
C ASN A 38 11.40 -2.77 -1.38
N SER A 39 10.35 -2.09 -0.94
CA SER A 39 9.90 -0.83 -1.54
C SER A 39 9.77 0.29 -0.51
N ASP A 40 9.79 1.53 -0.99
CA ASP A 40 9.60 2.72 -0.17
C ASP A 40 8.40 3.53 -0.71
N ILE A 41 7.38 3.68 0.12
CA ILE A 41 6.10 4.30 -0.23
C ILE A 41 5.97 5.62 0.53
N ILE A 42 5.73 6.69 -0.21
CA ILE A 42 5.35 7.99 0.34
C ILE A 42 4.14 8.45 -0.47
N SER A 43 2.96 8.32 0.12
CA SER A 43 1.70 8.60 -0.57
C SER A 43 0.64 9.05 0.40
N GLN A 44 0.01 10.20 0.12
CA GLN A 44 -1.05 10.70 1.00
C GLN A 44 -2.21 9.70 1.10
N GLU A 45 -2.56 9.07 -0.02
CA GLU A 45 -3.60 8.05 -0.06
C GLU A 45 -3.07 6.78 -0.72
N PHE A 46 -3.01 5.66 0.00
CA PHE A 46 -2.45 4.43 -0.53
C PHE A 46 -3.35 3.21 -0.29
N GLY A 47 -3.54 2.37 -1.31
CA GLY A 47 -4.20 1.07 -1.19
C GLY A 47 -5.70 1.14 -0.89
N TRP A 48 -6.46 2.02 -1.53
CA TRP A 48 -7.91 2.08 -1.26
C TRP A 48 -8.69 1.09 -2.11
N SER A 49 -9.66 0.42 -1.48
CA SER A 49 -10.56 -0.55 -2.13
C SER A 49 -9.79 -1.68 -2.81
N VAL A 50 -8.67 -2.10 -2.21
CA VAL A 50 -7.83 -3.16 -2.75
C VAL A 50 -8.11 -4.49 -2.06
N ARG A 51 -7.69 -5.58 -2.70
CA ARG A 51 -7.90 -6.93 -2.17
C ARG A 51 -6.70 -7.83 -2.42
N GLY A 52 -6.31 -8.63 -1.44
CA GLY A 52 -5.23 -9.61 -1.66
C GLY A 52 -3.87 -8.95 -1.80
N ILE A 53 -3.59 -7.89 -1.03
CA ILE A 53 -2.27 -7.25 -1.06
C ILE A 53 -1.34 -8.00 -0.11
N VAL A 54 -0.19 -8.42 -0.63
CA VAL A 54 0.92 -8.93 0.18
C VAL A 54 2.03 -7.90 0.15
N MET A 55 2.47 -7.43 1.32
CA MET A 55 3.54 -6.43 1.43
C MET A 55 4.65 -6.95 2.34
N LYS A 56 5.88 -6.91 1.84
CA LYS A 56 7.05 -7.41 2.57
C LYS A 56 8.22 -6.44 2.53
N ASP A 57 8.96 -6.33 3.63
CA ASP A 57 10.21 -5.59 3.73
C ASP A 57 10.06 -4.15 3.20
N THR A 58 8.99 -3.46 3.62
CA THR A 58 8.55 -2.20 3.00
C THR A 58 8.35 -1.11 4.03
N ARG A 59 8.79 0.11 3.71
CA ARG A 59 8.47 1.32 4.48
C ARG A 59 7.34 2.08 3.80
N ALA A 60 6.35 2.50 4.56
CA ALA A 60 5.23 3.30 4.09
C ALA A 60 5.01 4.54 4.95
N VAL A 61 4.85 5.71 4.31
CA VAL A 61 4.41 6.96 4.93
C VAL A 61 3.11 7.37 4.24
N SER A 62 2.00 7.43 4.98
CA SER A 62 0.68 7.68 4.39
C SER A 62 -0.34 8.29 5.34
N GLU A 63 -1.09 9.29 4.87
CA GLU A 63 -2.20 9.85 5.66
C GLU A 63 -3.39 8.88 5.71
N TYR A 64 -3.79 8.32 4.56
CA TYR A 64 -4.88 7.36 4.43
C TYR A 64 -4.40 6.05 3.83
N PHE A 65 -4.04 5.10 4.69
CA PHE A 65 -3.45 3.83 4.30
C PHE A 65 -4.50 2.71 4.33
N MET A 66 -4.63 1.97 3.23
CA MET A 66 -5.45 0.75 3.11
C MET A 66 -6.95 0.91 3.41
N MET A 67 -7.56 2.03 2.99
CA MET A 67 -8.99 2.28 3.23
C MET A 67 -9.90 1.30 2.46
N ARG A 68 -10.85 0.67 3.16
CA ARG A 68 -11.87 -0.25 2.63
C ARG A 68 -11.25 -1.42 1.86
N SER A 69 -10.25 -2.05 2.44
CA SER A 69 -9.46 -3.09 1.78
C SER A 69 -9.52 -4.39 2.54
N GLU A 70 -9.41 -5.52 1.85
CA GLU A 70 -9.59 -6.84 2.47
C GLU A 70 -8.47 -7.81 2.08
N ARG A 71 -8.22 -8.83 2.91
CA ARG A 71 -7.21 -9.86 2.62
C ARG A 71 -5.81 -9.25 2.42
N LEU A 72 -5.36 -8.49 3.42
CA LEU A 72 -4.04 -7.88 3.44
C LEU A 72 -3.09 -8.73 4.28
N GLU A 73 -1.88 -9.00 3.78
CA GLU A 73 -0.85 -9.75 4.47
C GLU A 73 0.45 -8.93 4.50
N PHE A 74 0.83 -8.42 5.66
CA PHE A 74 2.07 -7.65 5.80
C PHE A 74 3.09 -8.38 6.67
N ASP A 75 4.34 -8.41 6.22
CA ASP A 75 5.48 -8.96 6.95
C ASP A 75 6.66 -7.98 6.90
N ASN A 76 7.18 -7.59 8.07
CA ASN A 76 8.30 -6.66 8.18
C ASN A 76 8.03 -5.31 7.48
N VAL A 77 6.91 -4.67 7.85
CA VAL A 77 6.49 -3.37 7.31
C VAL A 77 6.63 -2.29 8.38
N THR A 78 7.25 -1.16 8.02
CA THR A 78 7.27 0.04 8.87
C THR A 78 6.30 1.07 8.32
N LEU A 79 5.31 1.48 9.12
CA LEU A 79 4.28 2.42 8.71
C LEU A 79 4.33 3.69 9.58
N ASP A 80 4.54 4.83 8.94
CA ASP A 80 4.23 6.15 9.50
C ASP A 80 2.86 6.58 8.95
N GLY A 81 1.82 6.33 9.74
CA GLY A 81 0.43 6.44 9.33
C GLY A 81 -0.42 7.34 10.21
N LYS A 82 -1.49 7.94 9.66
CA LYS A 82 -2.46 8.74 10.43
C LYS A 82 -3.83 8.07 10.52
N TYR A 83 -4.53 7.94 9.39
CA TYR A 83 -5.85 7.31 9.27
C TYR A 83 -5.74 5.96 8.56
N SER A 84 -4.92 5.08 9.14
CA SER A 84 -4.63 3.76 8.59
C SER A 84 -5.77 2.77 8.85
N PHE A 85 -5.97 1.83 7.93
CA PHE A 85 -6.81 0.63 8.10
C PHE A 85 -8.29 0.88 8.36
N GLN A 86 -8.85 1.95 7.80
CA GLN A 86 -10.28 2.23 7.91
C GLN A 86 -11.09 1.21 7.11
N TYR A 87 -12.00 0.49 7.78
CA TYR A 87 -12.91 -0.48 7.16
C TYR A 87 -12.21 -1.67 6.50
N ILE A 88 -11.11 -2.17 7.09
CA ILE A 88 -10.46 -3.39 6.60
C ILE A 88 -11.07 -4.67 7.18
N THR A 89 -10.95 -5.77 6.45
CA THR A 89 -11.35 -7.11 6.89
C THR A 89 -10.31 -8.16 6.51
N ASP A 90 -10.32 -9.30 7.22
CA ASP A 90 -9.56 -10.50 6.89
C ASP A 90 -8.06 -10.27 6.64
N SER A 91 -7.40 -9.47 7.49
CA SER A 91 -6.01 -9.04 7.29
C SER A 91 -5.10 -9.48 8.42
N VAL A 92 -3.86 -9.83 8.08
CA VAL A 92 -2.82 -10.32 9.00
C VAL A 92 -1.58 -9.44 8.86
N PHE A 93 -1.07 -8.97 9.99
CA PHE A 93 0.13 -8.12 10.04
C PHE A 93 1.14 -8.72 11.02
N GLU A 94 2.30 -9.10 10.50
CA GLU A 94 3.41 -9.70 11.24
C GLU A 94 4.63 -8.80 11.16
N ASN A 95 5.41 -8.73 12.25
CA ASN A 95 6.64 -7.94 12.33
C ASN A 95 6.46 -6.47 11.91
N MET A 96 5.30 -5.87 12.22
CA MET A 96 5.03 -4.48 11.89
C MET A 96 5.61 -3.51 12.93
N ASN A 97 6.18 -2.41 12.45
CA ASN A 97 6.51 -1.25 13.25
C ASN A 97 5.58 -0.10 12.84
N TYR A 98 4.90 0.50 13.81
CA TYR A 98 3.87 1.53 13.63
C TYR A 98 4.11 2.70 14.58
#